data_AF-A0A8X6IA93-F1
#
_entry.id   AF-A0A8X6IA93-F1
#
_cell.length_a   1.000
_cell.length_b   1.000
_cell.length_c   1.000
_cell.angle_alpha   90.00
_cell.angle_beta   90.00
_cell.angle_gamma   90.00
#
_symmetry.space_group_name_H-M   'P 1'
#
loop_
_entity.id
_entity.type
_entity.pdbx_description
1 polymer ?
#
loop_
_entity_poly.entity_id
_entity_poly.type
_entity_poly.pdbx_seq_one_letter_code
_entity_poly.pdbx_strand_id
1 'polypeptide(L)'
;MNISSNIRKALICFSVLSSVLIYVTFASTDEQIGDFFQSGHTNNWAVLVCTSRFWFNYRHVANVLSIYRSVKRLGIPDSHIILMLADDMACNPRNPKAATVFNNAHHHINVYGDDVEVDYRGYDVTVENFIRLLTGRLAPSTPRSKRLLSDEHSNILIYMTGHGGEGFLKFQDSEEITNVELADAFEQMWQKRRYRNIFFMIDTCQAESMFLRFYSPNILAVASSKIGEDSLSHHGDPTIGVYVIDRYTYYALDFLEKISKGSTKTMGQFLQVCPKRVCISTVTSRKDLFPAKPEQVLLTDFFGSVRNVELTKSIVDLPPVKKENNTIMNDVSTEPKWTYVEQVSFL
;
A
#
# COMPACT_ATOMS: atom_id res chain seq x y z
N MET A 1 0.51 -13.37 76.00
CA MET A 1 1.20 -13.57 74.70
C MET A 1 0.14 -13.76 73.60
N ASN A 2 -0.19 -12.73 72.81
CA ASN A 2 -1.02 -12.90 71.58
C ASN A 2 -1.10 -11.64 70.70
N ILE A 3 -0.76 -10.47 71.22
CA ILE A 3 -0.87 -9.19 70.50
C ILE A 3 0.14 -9.08 69.34
N SER A 4 1.37 -9.59 69.52
CA SER A 4 2.43 -9.55 68.49
C SER A 4 2.13 -10.39 67.23
N SER A 5 1.45 -11.53 67.39
CA SER A 5 1.06 -12.41 66.27
C SER A 5 -0.01 -11.76 65.39
N ASN A 6 -1.00 -11.11 66.00
CA ASN A 6 -2.10 -10.49 65.25
C ASN A 6 -1.64 -9.25 64.46
N ILE A 7 -0.69 -8.48 64.99
CA ILE A 7 -0.11 -7.33 64.28
C ILE A 7 0.70 -7.78 63.06
N ARG A 8 1.52 -8.84 63.19
CA ARG A 8 2.27 -9.39 62.05
C ARG A 8 1.34 -9.93 60.95
N LYS A 9 0.27 -10.62 61.32
CA LYS A 9 -0.74 -11.12 60.35
C LYS A 9 -1.44 -9.96 59.63
N ALA A 10 -1.78 -8.89 60.36
CA ALA A 10 -2.41 -7.71 59.76
C ALA A 10 -1.48 -6.99 58.77
N LEU A 11 -0.19 -6.83 59.10
CA LEU A 11 0.80 -6.22 58.22
C LEU A 11 1.02 -7.03 56.93
N ILE A 12 1.07 -8.37 57.03
CA ILE A 12 1.21 -9.25 55.87
C ILE A 12 -0.05 -9.17 54.98
N CYS A 13 -1.24 -9.18 55.57
CA CYS A 13 -2.48 -8.98 54.83
C CYS A 13 -2.49 -7.63 54.10
N PHE A 14 -2.05 -6.56 54.77
CA PHE A 14 -2.03 -5.22 54.17
C PHE A 14 -1.04 -5.11 53.01
N SER A 15 0.16 -5.71 53.12
CA SER A 15 1.13 -5.74 52.02
C SER A 15 0.63 -6.56 50.82
N VAL A 16 -0.04 -7.70 51.07
CA VAL A 16 -0.61 -8.52 50.01
C VAL A 16 -1.76 -7.78 49.31
N LEU A 17 -2.68 -7.17 50.06
CA LEU A 17 -3.76 -6.35 49.50
C LEU A 17 -3.24 -5.18 48.66
N SER A 18 -2.20 -4.48 49.15
CA SER A 18 -1.58 -3.38 48.42
C SER A 18 -0.93 -3.86 47.11
N SER A 19 -0.20 -4.99 47.14
CA SER A 19 0.39 -5.56 45.92
C SER A 19 -0.65 -6.01 44.90
N VAL A 20 -1.77 -6.61 45.36
CA VAL A 20 -2.88 -7.02 44.48
C VAL A 20 -3.57 -5.80 43.88
N LEU A 21 -3.81 -4.76 44.66
CA LEU A 21 -4.43 -3.53 44.17
C LEU A 21 -3.55 -2.85 43.11
N ILE A 22 -2.24 -2.79 43.34
CA ILE A 22 -1.26 -2.25 42.38
C ILE A 22 -1.26 -3.08 41.08
N TYR A 23 -1.25 -4.42 41.18
CA TYR A 23 -1.27 -5.31 40.01
C TYR A 23 -2.56 -5.16 39.20
N VAL A 24 -3.71 -5.03 39.87
CA VAL A 24 -5.01 -4.78 39.23
C VAL A 24 -5.04 -3.43 38.54
N THR A 25 -4.47 -2.38 39.15
CA THR A 25 -4.38 -1.05 38.50
C THR A 25 -3.48 -1.07 37.26
N PHE A 26 -2.33 -1.75 37.29
CA PHE A 26 -1.45 -1.87 36.12
C PHE A 26 -2.07 -2.71 35.00
N ALA A 27 -2.75 -3.81 35.34
CA ALA A 27 -3.46 -4.63 34.36
C ALA A 27 -4.60 -3.84 33.69
N SER A 28 -5.37 -3.04 34.46
CA SER A 28 -6.43 -2.20 33.89
C SER A 28 -5.90 -1.10 32.96
N THR A 29 -4.71 -0.55 33.25
CA THR A 29 -4.10 0.46 32.38
C THR A 29 -3.56 -0.17 31.10
N ASP A 30 -2.95 -1.36 31.15
CA ASP A 30 -2.48 -2.06 29.94
C ASP A 30 -3.64 -2.52 29.06
N GLU A 31 -4.75 -2.95 29.65
CA GLU A 31 -5.97 -3.34 28.92
C GLU A 31 -6.64 -2.12 28.27
N GLN A 32 -6.74 -0.99 28.98
CA GLN A 32 -7.21 0.28 28.41
C GLN A 32 -6.30 0.83 27.30
N ILE A 33 -4.98 0.70 27.45
CA ILE A 33 -4.01 1.09 26.42
C ILE A 33 -4.10 0.15 25.21
N GLY A 34 -4.25 -1.15 25.43
CA GLY A 34 -4.44 -2.17 24.39
C GLY A 34 -5.71 -1.95 23.57
N ASP A 35 -6.83 -1.67 24.22
CA ASP A 35 -8.10 -1.34 23.55
C ASP A 35 -8.03 0.01 22.82
N PHE A 36 -7.33 1.02 23.37
CA PHE A 36 -7.10 2.32 22.73
C PHE A 36 -6.29 2.20 21.43
N PHE A 37 -5.33 1.26 21.37
CA PHE A 37 -4.59 0.99 20.14
C PHE A 37 -5.28 -0.01 19.19
N GLN A 38 -6.28 -0.76 19.65
CA GLN A 38 -7.12 -1.59 18.78
C GLN A 38 -8.16 -0.78 17.98
N SER A 39 -8.57 0.40 18.46
CA SER A 39 -9.61 1.22 17.83
C SER A 39 -9.09 2.22 16.79
N GLY A 40 -8.68 1.71 15.62
CA GLY A 40 -8.87 2.45 14.36
C GLY A 40 -7.69 3.22 13.77
N HIS A 41 -6.48 2.62 13.79
CA HIS A 41 -5.47 2.89 12.77
C HIS A 41 -5.47 1.78 11.73
N THR A 42 -5.81 2.09 10.47
CA THR A 42 -5.71 1.10 9.39
C THR A 42 -4.29 1.07 8.80
N ASN A 43 -3.59 -0.07 8.99
CA ASN A 43 -2.26 -0.34 8.42
C ASN A 43 -2.42 -0.75 6.94
N ASN A 44 -2.71 0.23 6.09
CA ASN A 44 -2.98 -0.03 4.69
C ASN A 44 -1.76 0.35 3.83
N TRP A 45 -1.41 -0.54 2.89
CA TRP A 45 -0.32 -0.38 1.93
C TRP A 45 -0.88 -0.42 0.51
N ALA A 46 -0.22 0.28 -0.41
CA ALA A 46 -0.53 0.22 -1.83
C ALA A 46 0.73 -0.14 -2.63
N VAL A 47 0.63 -1.07 -3.56
CA VAL A 47 1.66 -1.40 -4.55
C VAL A 47 1.05 -1.16 -5.93
N LEU A 48 1.51 -0.13 -6.62
CA LEU A 48 0.91 0.38 -7.85
C LEU A 48 1.92 0.24 -8.99
N VAL A 49 1.58 -0.55 -10.01
CA VAL A 49 2.55 -1.00 -11.03
C VAL A 49 2.04 -0.71 -12.43
N CYS A 50 2.73 0.17 -13.15
CA CYS A 50 2.60 0.33 -14.60
C CYS A 50 3.72 -0.46 -15.27
N THR A 51 3.36 -1.53 -15.97
CA THR A 51 4.35 -2.45 -16.56
C THR A 51 4.71 -2.08 -18.00
N SER A 52 4.00 -1.15 -18.61
CA SER A 52 4.17 -0.78 -20.03
C SER A 52 5.07 0.43 -20.24
N ARG A 53 5.71 0.47 -21.41
CA ARG A 53 6.57 1.56 -21.86
C ARG A 53 6.09 2.15 -23.19
N PHE A 54 6.72 3.22 -23.62
CA PHE A 54 6.47 3.97 -24.86
C PHE A 54 5.21 4.84 -24.85
N TRP A 55 5.25 5.89 -25.65
CA TRP A 55 4.24 6.94 -25.70
C TRP A 55 2.82 6.43 -26.00
N PHE A 56 2.68 5.43 -26.87
CA PHE A 56 1.37 4.86 -27.21
C PHE A 56 0.69 4.15 -26.02
N ASN A 57 1.43 3.88 -24.94
CA ASN A 57 0.93 3.30 -23.69
C ASN A 57 0.76 4.33 -22.57
N TYR A 58 0.70 5.61 -22.92
CA TYR A 58 0.50 6.72 -21.98
C TYR A 58 -0.60 6.45 -20.93
N ARG A 59 -1.73 5.87 -21.34
CA ARG A 59 -2.85 5.51 -20.45
C ARG A 59 -2.46 4.65 -19.26
N HIS A 60 -1.52 3.71 -19.39
CA HIS A 60 -1.13 2.83 -18.27
C HIS A 60 -0.43 3.61 -17.16
N VAL A 61 0.40 4.60 -17.52
CA VAL A 61 1.01 5.52 -16.55
C VAL A 61 -0.06 6.42 -15.93
N ALA A 62 -0.96 6.98 -16.75
CA ALA A 62 -2.05 7.83 -16.26
C ALA A 62 -3.01 7.08 -15.31
N ASN A 63 -3.32 5.81 -15.60
CA ASN A 63 -4.13 4.92 -14.75
C ASN A 63 -3.51 4.81 -13.35
N VAL A 64 -2.24 4.40 -13.27
CA VAL A 64 -1.52 4.20 -12.01
C VAL A 64 -1.41 5.48 -11.21
N LEU A 65 -1.03 6.59 -11.86
CA LEU A 65 -0.96 7.90 -11.21
C LEU A 65 -2.33 8.36 -10.68
N SER A 66 -3.41 8.04 -11.38
CA SER A 66 -4.76 8.35 -10.92
C SER A 66 -5.17 7.56 -9.67
N ILE A 67 -4.80 6.26 -9.61
CA ILE A 67 -5.02 5.43 -8.42
C ILE A 67 -4.14 5.92 -7.26
N TYR A 68 -2.87 6.25 -7.53
CA TYR A 68 -1.95 6.85 -6.57
C TYR A 68 -2.55 8.12 -5.93
N ARG A 69 -3.04 9.05 -6.75
CA ARG A 69 -3.74 10.25 -6.25
C ARG A 69 -4.95 9.90 -5.39
N SER A 70 -5.72 8.88 -5.77
CA SER A 70 -6.90 8.44 -5.02
C SER A 70 -6.54 7.90 -3.63
N VAL A 71 -5.52 7.05 -3.52
CA VAL A 71 -5.08 6.48 -2.23
C VAL A 71 -4.49 7.54 -1.31
N LYS A 72 -3.71 8.49 -1.86
CA LYS A 72 -3.18 9.63 -1.09
C LYS A 72 -4.29 10.53 -0.56
N ARG A 73 -5.26 10.88 -1.41
CA ARG A 73 -6.43 11.67 -1.02
C ARG A 73 -7.24 10.97 0.10
N LEU A 74 -7.31 9.65 0.07
CA LEU A 74 -7.96 8.83 1.11
C LEU A 74 -7.06 8.57 2.33
N GLY A 75 -5.83 9.09 2.36
CA GLY A 75 -5.00 9.22 3.56
C GLY A 75 -3.86 8.23 3.68
N ILE A 76 -3.62 7.35 2.70
CA ILE A 76 -2.42 6.49 2.70
C ILE A 76 -1.20 7.39 2.42
N PRO A 77 -0.20 7.46 3.32
CA PRO A 77 1.00 8.28 3.11
C PRO A 77 1.96 7.63 2.10
N ASP A 78 2.83 8.43 1.47
CA ASP A 78 3.82 7.93 0.49
C ASP A 78 4.72 6.83 1.04
N SER A 79 5.07 6.89 2.33
CA SER A 79 5.83 5.81 3.01
C SER A 79 5.15 4.44 3.00
N HIS A 80 3.86 4.37 2.64
CA HIS A 80 3.04 3.16 2.52
C HIS A 80 2.58 2.88 1.08
N ILE A 81 3.06 3.66 0.11
CA ILE A 81 2.74 3.48 -1.31
C ILE A 81 4.04 3.14 -2.03
N ILE A 82 4.07 1.99 -2.70
CA ILE A 82 5.16 1.62 -3.60
C ILE A 82 4.69 1.87 -5.03
N LEU A 83 5.31 2.83 -5.71
CA LEU A 83 4.98 3.21 -7.08
C LEU A 83 6.06 2.75 -8.06
N MET A 84 5.66 1.92 -9.03
CA MET A 84 6.52 1.41 -10.09
C MET A 84 6.04 1.91 -11.45
N LEU A 85 6.84 2.75 -12.12
CA LEU A 85 6.54 3.27 -13.46
C LEU A 85 7.62 2.84 -14.44
N ALA A 86 7.28 1.94 -15.36
CA ALA A 86 8.20 1.45 -16.37
C ALA A 86 8.66 2.53 -17.38
N ASP A 87 7.94 3.64 -17.48
CA ASP A 87 8.29 4.78 -18.34
C ASP A 87 7.75 6.09 -17.76
N ASP A 88 8.34 7.21 -18.16
CA ASP A 88 7.98 8.54 -17.66
C ASP A 88 7.34 9.37 -18.79
N MET A 89 6.01 9.46 -18.74
CA MET A 89 5.23 10.26 -19.71
C MET A 89 5.36 11.77 -19.46
N ALA A 90 5.66 12.19 -18.23
CA ALA A 90 5.80 13.60 -17.88
C ALA A 90 7.08 14.21 -18.48
N CYS A 91 8.14 13.41 -18.56
CA CYS A 91 9.43 13.78 -19.15
C CYS A 91 9.59 13.34 -20.62
N ASN A 92 8.56 12.77 -21.25
CA ASN A 92 8.67 12.28 -22.62
C ASN A 92 8.77 13.46 -23.63
N PRO A 93 9.69 13.45 -24.61
CA PRO A 93 9.81 14.51 -25.61
C PRO A 93 8.55 14.71 -26.48
N ARG A 94 7.66 13.71 -26.56
CA ARG A 94 6.38 13.81 -27.26
C ARG A 94 5.31 14.54 -26.46
N ASN A 95 5.53 14.78 -25.16
CA ASN A 95 4.59 15.46 -24.31
C ASN A 95 4.67 16.98 -24.55
N PRO A 96 3.63 17.62 -25.13
CA PRO A 96 3.63 19.05 -25.37
C PRO A 96 3.54 19.87 -24.08
N LYS A 97 3.19 19.23 -22.95
CA LYS A 97 3.08 19.84 -21.62
C LYS A 97 4.03 19.13 -20.66
N ALA A 98 5.28 19.56 -20.65
CA ALA A 98 6.32 19.01 -19.78
C ALA A 98 5.88 18.96 -18.30
N ALA A 99 6.33 17.93 -17.58
CA ALA A 99 6.03 17.69 -16.17
C ALA A 99 4.53 17.48 -15.86
N THR A 100 3.72 17.09 -16.85
CA THR A 100 2.30 16.82 -16.64
C THR A 100 1.86 15.49 -17.24
N VAL A 101 0.91 14.84 -16.58
CA VAL A 101 0.16 13.69 -17.10
C VAL A 101 -1.31 13.92 -16.78
N PHE A 102 -2.16 13.86 -17.77
CA PHE A 102 -3.62 13.95 -17.64
C PHE A 102 -4.30 12.62 -17.95
N ASN A 103 -5.36 12.32 -17.21
CA ASN A 103 -6.20 11.13 -17.40
C ASN A 103 -7.52 11.44 -18.14
N ASN A 104 -7.68 12.67 -18.62
CA ASN A 104 -8.85 13.12 -19.37
C ASN A 104 -8.44 14.12 -20.46
N ALA A 105 -9.09 14.05 -21.62
CA ALA A 105 -8.79 14.91 -22.78
C ALA A 105 -8.99 16.42 -22.53
N HIS A 106 -9.84 16.82 -21.59
CA HIS A 106 -10.02 18.23 -21.21
C HIS A 106 -8.96 18.72 -20.22
N HIS A 107 -8.02 17.88 -19.82
CA HIS A 107 -6.89 18.25 -18.96
C HIS A 107 -7.29 18.85 -17.60
N HIS A 108 -8.43 18.40 -17.05
CA HIS A 108 -8.95 18.92 -15.77
C HIS A 108 -8.01 18.66 -14.58
N ILE A 109 -7.29 17.53 -14.58
CA ILE A 109 -6.47 17.10 -13.44
C ILE A 109 -5.12 16.60 -13.95
N ASN A 110 -4.04 17.29 -13.55
CA ASN A 110 -2.68 16.76 -13.68
C ASN A 110 -2.47 15.68 -12.60
N VAL A 111 -2.42 14.41 -13.00
CA VAL A 111 -2.24 13.27 -12.09
C VAL A 111 -0.77 13.00 -11.75
N TYR A 112 0.17 13.63 -12.45
CA TYR A 112 1.59 13.62 -12.07
C TYR A 112 1.86 14.59 -10.91
N GLY A 113 1.24 15.77 -10.92
CA GLY A 113 1.36 16.74 -9.82
C GLY A 113 2.79 17.10 -9.45
N ASP A 114 2.96 17.68 -8.26
CA ASP A 114 4.27 18.03 -7.69
C ASP A 114 4.73 17.03 -6.60
N ASP A 115 3.85 16.10 -6.21
CA ASP A 115 3.99 15.28 -5.00
C ASP A 115 4.07 13.78 -5.27
N VAL A 116 4.27 13.37 -6.53
CA VAL A 116 4.42 11.95 -6.89
C VAL A 116 5.81 11.44 -6.54
N GLU A 117 5.87 10.45 -5.65
CA GLU A 117 7.07 9.70 -5.31
C GLU A 117 7.11 8.39 -6.09
N VAL A 118 8.03 8.28 -7.06
CA VAL A 118 8.22 7.04 -7.84
C VAL A 118 9.39 6.25 -7.27
N ASP A 119 9.11 5.07 -6.73
CA ASP A 119 10.12 4.22 -6.10
C ASP A 119 10.94 3.46 -7.13
N TYR A 120 10.29 2.79 -8.08
CA TYR A 120 10.94 2.05 -9.16
C TYR A 120 10.66 2.75 -10.49
N ARG A 121 11.71 3.24 -11.13
CA ARG A 121 11.64 4.04 -12.36
C ARG A 121 12.30 3.32 -13.53
N GLY A 122 11.62 3.31 -14.68
CA GLY A 122 12.23 2.84 -15.92
C GLY A 122 12.69 1.40 -15.83
N TYR A 123 13.99 1.18 -16.01
CA TYR A 123 14.62 -0.14 -15.98
C TYR A 123 14.55 -0.85 -14.63
N ASP A 124 14.27 -0.14 -13.53
CA ASP A 124 14.05 -0.76 -12.21
C ASP A 124 12.73 -1.55 -12.14
N VAL A 125 11.80 -1.35 -13.08
CA VAL A 125 10.49 -2.02 -13.10
C VAL A 125 10.59 -3.38 -13.79
N THR A 126 11.22 -4.35 -13.14
CA THR A 126 11.39 -5.72 -13.64
C THR A 126 10.50 -6.71 -12.89
N VAL A 127 10.25 -7.88 -13.48
CA VAL A 127 9.53 -8.97 -12.79
C VAL A 127 10.28 -9.36 -11.51
N GLU A 128 11.60 -9.47 -11.59
CA GLU A 128 12.46 -9.81 -10.44
C GLU A 128 12.29 -8.82 -9.28
N ASN A 129 12.37 -7.52 -9.54
CA ASN A 129 12.23 -6.51 -8.50
C ASN A 129 10.84 -6.52 -7.86
N PHE A 130 9.80 -6.71 -8.66
CA PHE A 130 8.43 -6.84 -8.16
C PHE A 130 8.26 -8.07 -7.26
N ILE A 131 8.72 -9.25 -7.68
CA ILE A 131 8.65 -10.47 -6.85
C ILE A 131 9.49 -10.34 -5.58
N ARG A 132 10.69 -9.75 -5.65
CA ARG A 132 11.54 -9.50 -4.48
C ARG A 132 10.90 -8.53 -3.49
N LEU A 133 10.23 -7.48 -3.99
CA LEU A 133 9.46 -6.55 -3.18
C LEU A 133 8.36 -7.28 -2.40
N LEU A 134 7.51 -8.04 -3.09
CA LEU A 134 6.42 -8.79 -2.48
C LEU A 134 6.93 -9.79 -1.42
N THR A 135 7.93 -10.60 -1.79
CA THR A 135 8.46 -11.66 -0.93
C THR A 135 9.41 -11.17 0.17
N GLY A 136 9.73 -9.87 0.20
CA GLY A 136 10.68 -9.25 1.14
C GLY A 136 12.14 -9.70 0.95
N ARG A 137 12.50 -10.22 -0.23
CA ARG A 137 13.86 -10.70 -0.55
C ARG A 137 14.72 -9.57 -1.14
N LEU A 138 14.96 -8.55 -0.32
CA LEU A 138 15.71 -7.35 -0.69
C LEU A 138 17.03 -7.29 0.09
N ALA A 139 18.09 -6.77 -0.53
CA ALA A 139 19.39 -6.59 0.13
C ALA A 139 19.26 -5.66 1.34
N PRO A 140 20.07 -5.78 2.41
CA PRO A 140 20.03 -4.87 3.55
C PRO A 140 20.25 -3.39 3.19
N SER A 141 20.98 -3.12 2.11
CA SER A 141 21.23 -1.78 1.57
C SER A 141 20.06 -1.17 0.79
N THR A 142 19.02 -1.94 0.47
CA THR A 142 17.85 -1.41 -0.26
C THR A 142 17.19 -0.28 0.56
N PRO A 143 16.95 0.91 -0.03
CA PRO A 143 16.31 2.03 0.66
C PRO A 143 14.94 1.67 1.24
N ARG A 144 14.53 2.35 2.31
CA ARG A 144 13.23 2.12 2.95
C ARG A 144 12.04 2.34 2.00
N SER A 145 12.10 3.34 1.13
CA SER A 145 11.05 3.64 0.15
C SER A 145 10.85 2.50 -0.86
N LYS A 146 11.90 1.72 -1.15
CA LYS A 146 11.84 0.53 -2.01
C LYS A 146 11.50 -0.76 -1.25
N ARG A 147 10.84 -0.68 -0.08
CA ARG A 147 10.49 -1.86 0.74
C ARG A 147 9.01 -1.82 1.10
N LEU A 148 8.32 -2.93 0.82
CA LEU A 148 6.99 -3.20 1.37
C LEU A 148 7.16 -3.70 2.81
N LEU A 149 7.01 -2.82 3.80
CA LEU A 149 7.18 -3.14 5.23
C LEU A 149 5.87 -3.58 5.90
N SER A 150 5.07 -4.35 5.18
CA SER A 150 3.80 -4.90 5.66
C SER A 150 3.98 -6.13 6.55
N ASP A 151 2.95 -6.43 7.32
CA ASP A 151 2.88 -7.47 8.36
C ASP A 151 1.50 -8.15 8.39
N GLU A 152 1.29 -9.05 9.36
CA GLU A 152 0.05 -9.80 9.59
C GLU A 152 -1.18 -8.95 9.92
N HIS A 153 -1.01 -7.66 10.15
CA HIS A 153 -2.09 -6.70 10.40
C HIS A 153 -2.33 -5.76 9.22
N SER A 154 -1.53 -5.87 8.16
CA SER A 154 -1.56 -4.98 7.01
C SER A 154 -2.59 -5.39 5.96
N ASN A 155 -3.41 -4.46 5.48
CA ASN A 155 -4.17 -4.67 4.24
C ASN A 155 -3.38 -4.10 3.05
N ILE A 156 -3.30 -4.82 1.95
CA ILE A 156 -2.49 -4.42 0.79
C ILE A 156 -3.37 -4.31 -0.44
N LEU A 157 -3.44 -3.11 -1.03
CA LEU A 157 -3.92 -2.90 -2.38
C LEU A 157 -2.76 -3.18 -3.35
N ILE A 158 -2.95 -4.11 -4.27
CA ILE A 158 -2.01 -4.32 -5.38
C ILE A 158 -2.75 -4.00 -6.67
N TYR A 159 -2.37 -2.92 -7.33
CA TYR A 159 -2.93 -2.50 -8.62
C TYR A 159 -1.89 -2.64 -9.72
N MET A 160 -2.22 -3.39 -10.77
CA MET A 160 -1.35 -3.59 -11.92
C MET A 160 -2.09 -3.24 -13.22
N THR A 161 -1.42 -2.52 -14.12
CA THR A 161 -1.96 -2.22 -15.45
C THR A 161 -0.86 -2.31 -16.51
N GLY A 162 -1.25 -2.81 -17.68
CA GLY A 162 -0.35 -3.02 -18.79
C GLY A 162 -0.97 -3.89 -19.87
N HIS A 163 -0.10 -4.47 -20.71
CA HIS A 163 -0.50 -5.45 -21.70
C HIS A 163 -0.28 -6.86 -21.17
N GLY A 164 -1.22 -7.75 -21.45
CA GLY A 164 -1.18 -9.13 -21.00
C GLY A 164 -2.03 -10.02 -21.88
N GLY A 165 -2.12 -11.28 -21.49
CA GLY A 165 -2.90 -12.30 -22.17
C GLY A 165 -3.29 -13.40 -21.20
N GLU A 166 -3.61 -14.58 -21.73
CA GLU A 166 -4.01 -15.70 -20.88
C GLU A 166 -2.83 -16.16 -20.00
N GLY A 167 -2.91 -15.85 -18.71
CA GLY A 167 -1.98 -16.30 -17.68
C GLY A 167 -0.70 -15.49 -17.54
N PHE A 168 -0.56 -14.34 -18.22
CA PHE A 168 0.61 -13.48 -18.09
C PHE A 168 0.32 -11.99 -18.24
N LEU A 169 1.23 -11.16 -17.69
CA LEU A 169 1.29 -9.71 -17.88
C LEU A 169 2.71 -9.33 -18.30
N LYS A 170 2.86 -8.56 -19.38
CA LYS A 170 4.16 -8.10 -19.89
C LYS A 170 4.75 -7.00 -19.02
N PHE A 171 6.05 -7.08 -18.79
CA PHE A 171 6.89 -6.07 -18.17
C PHE A 171 7.88 -5.51 -19.20
N GLN A 172 7.88 -4.18 -19.34
CA GLN A 172 8.76 -3.43 -20.23
C GLN A 172 8.77 -3.88 -21.70
N ASP A 173 7.71 -4.55 -22.17
CA ASP A 173 7.60 -5.14 -23.51
C ASP A 173 8.63 -6.25 -23.81
N SER A 174 9.34 -6.78 -22.80
CA SER A 174 10.38 -7.79 -22.96
C SER A 174 10.24 -9.01 -22.05
N GLU A 175 9.77 -8.81 -20.82
CA GLU A 175 9.59 -9.87 -19.82
C GLU A 175 8.11 -10.11 -19.58
N GLU A 176 7.77 -11.23 -18.95
CA GLU A 176 6.40 -11.58 -18.58
C GLU A 176 6.40 -12.10 -17.14
N ILE A 177 5.44 -11.63 -16.34
CA ILE A 177 5.08 -12.29 -15.08
C ILE A 177 3.88 -13.19 -15.32
N THR A 178 3.96 -14.43 -14.86
CA THR A 178 2.89 -15.41 -14.99
C THR A 178 1.97 -15.41 -13.77
N ASN A 179 0.75 -15.93 -13.96
CA ASN A 179 -0.21 -16.13 -12.87
C ASN A 179 0.28 -17.15 -11.82
N VAL A 180 1.17 -18.07 -12.19
CA VAL A 180 1.81 -19.03 -11.28
C VAL A 180 2.84 -18.33 -10.40
N GLU A 181 3.75 -17.54 -10.98
CA GLU A 181 4.75 -16.79 -10.21
C GLU A 181 4.11 -15.82 -9.22
N LEU A 182 3.00 -15.18 -9.63
CA LEU A 182 2.25 -14.30 -8.75
C LEU A 182 1.56 -15.07 -7.61
N ALA A 183 0.96 -16.23 -7.90
CA ALA A 183 0.38 -17.11 -6.87
C ALA A 183 1.43 -17.55 -5.84
N ASP A 184 2.61 -17.97 -6.30
CA ASP A 184 3.70 -18.40 -5.43
C ASP A 184 4.32 -17.25 -4.62
N ALA A 185 4.32 -16.03 -5.17
CA ALA A 185 4.71 -14.85 -4.42
C ALA A 185 3.73 -14.55 -3.28
N PHE A 186 2.42 -14.61 -3.54
CA PHE A 186 1.40 -14.42 -2.51
C PHE A 186 1.44 -15.51 -1.44
N GLU A 187 1.73 -16.76 -1.82
CA GLU A 187 1.94 -17.83 -0.85
C GLU A 187 3.14 -17.56 0.06
N GLN A 188 4.26 -17.14 -0.52
CA GLN A 188 5.43 -16.76 0.28
C GLN A 188 5.14 -15.57 1.20
N MET A 189 4.32 -14.60 0.76
CA MET A 189 3.88 -13.50 1.62
C MET A 189 3.03 -14.01 2.78
N TRP A 190 2.12 -14.94 2.53
CA TRP A 190 1.24 -15.52 3.54
C TRP A 190 2.03 -16.32 4.58
N GLN A 191 2.91 -17.22 4.14
CA GLN A 191 3.77 -18.02 5.04
C GLN A 191 4.69 -17.15 5.90
N LYS A 192 5.14 -16.02 5.35
CA LYS A 192 5.96 -15.03 6.08
C LYS A 192 5.14 -14.00 6.83
N ARG A 193 3.81 -14.16 6.91
CA ARG A 193 2.90 -13.28 7.64
C ARG A 193 3.04 -11.81 7.25
N ARG A 194 3.11 -11.54 5.94
CA ARG A 194 3.33 -10.18 5.40
C ARG A 194 2.05 -9.44 5.05
N TYR A 195 0.89 -10.04 5.24
CA TYR A 195 -0.40 -9.38 5.05
C TYR A 195 -1.48 -10.00 5.94
N ARG A 196 -2.46 -9.18 6.29
CA ARG A 196 -3.78 -9.60 6.79
C ARG A 196 -4.70 -9.94 5.62
N ASN A 197 -4.88 -8.99 4.71
CA ASN A 197 -5.72 -9.13 3.51
C ASN A 197 -5.02 -8.49 2.29
N ILE A 198 -5.21 -9.08 1.11
CA ILE A 198 -4.82 -8.49 -0.18
C ILE A 198 -6.08 -8.18 -0.97
N PHE A 199 -6.13 -6.98 -1.54
CA PHE A 199 -7.00 -6.66 -2.66
C PHE A 199 -6.17 -6.53 -3.93
N PHE A 200 -6.32 -7.51 -4.83
CA PHE A 200 -5.61 -7.56 -6.10
C PHE A 200 -6.51 -7.03 -7.24
N MET A 201 -6.14 -5.90 -7.82
CA MET A 201 -6.86 -5.24 -8.89
C MET A 201 -5.97 -5.20 -10.14
N ILE A 202 -6.44 -5.75 -11.25
CA ILE A 202 -5.65 -5.80 -12.48
C ILE A 202 -6.43 -5.32 -13.70
N ASP A 203 -5.82 -4.41 -14.48
CA ASP A 203 -6.38 -3.86 -15.71
C ASP A 203 -5.50 -4.21 -16.93
N THR A 204 -5.91 -5.26 -17.65
CA THR A 204 -5.22 -5.80 -18.84
C THR A 204 -6.17 -6.68 -19.67
N CYS A 205 -5.81 -7.04 -20.90
CA CYS A 205 -6.50 -8.09 -21.65
C CYS A 205 -6.42 -9.44 -20.93
N GLN A 206 -7.48 -10.23 -21.02
CA GLN A 206 -7.67 -11.53 -20.37
C GLN A 206 -7.33 -11.55 -18.87
N ALA A 207 -7.59 -10.44 -18.18
CA ALA A 207 -7.17 -10.19 -16.81
C ALA A 207 -7.62 -11.25 -15.78
N GLU A 208 -8.80 -11.86 -15.96
CA GLU A 208 -9.31 -12.94 -15.08
C GLU A 208 -8.31 -14.08 -14.90
N SER A 209 -7.56 -14.41 -15.96
CA SER A 209 -6.57 -15.49 -15.95
C SER A 209 -5.47 -15.29 -14.90
N MET A 210 -5.20 -14.05 -14.50
CA MET A 210 -4.09 -13.70 -13.61
C MET A 210 -4.29 -14.12 -12.15
N PHE A 211 -5.54 -14.28 -11.71
CA PHE A 211 -5.83 -14.71 -10.34
C PHE A 211 -6.38 -16.14 -10.24
N LEU A 212 -6.54 -16.87 -11.34
CA LEU A 212 -7.08 -18.24 -11.31
C LEU A 212 -6.20 -19.21 -10.53
N ARG A 213 -4.89 -18.97 -10.51
CA ARG A 213 -3.92 -19.82 -9.83
C ARG A 213 -3.67 -19.43 -8.38
N PHE A 214 -4.30 -18.37 -7.85
CA PHE A 214 -4.15 -18.03 -6.44
C PHE A 214 -4.72 -19.14 -5.55
N TYR A 215 -4.02 -19.48 -4.48
CA TYR A 215 -4.41 -20.52 -3.53
C TYR A 215 -4.22 -20.09 -2.06
N SER A 216 -3.54 -18.97 -1.81
CA SER A 216 -3.36 -18.43 -0.46
C SER A 216 -4.64 -17.70 0.02
N PRO A 217 -4.94 -17.75 1.33
CA PRO A 217 -6.16 -17.17 1.86
C PRO A 217 -6.07 -15.64 1.99
N ASN A 218 -7.21 -15.02 2.28
CA ASN A 218 -7.41 -13.60 2.50
C ASN A 218 -7.10 -12.72 1.28
N ILE A 219 -7.43 -13.21 0.08
CA ILE A 219 -7.23 -12.47 -1.18
C ILE A 219 -8.58 -12.23 -1.85
N LEU A 220 -8.95 -10.95 -2.00
CA LEU A 220 -10.03 -10.50 -2.87
C LEU A 220 -9.41 -10.03 -4.18
N ALA A 221 -9.92 -10.47 -5.33
CA ALA A 221 -9.38 -10.04 -6.62
C ALA A 221 -10.45 -9.53 -7.59
N VAL A 222 -10.06 -8.61 -8.47
CA VAL A 222 -10.89 -8.09 -9.56
C VAL A 222 -10.05 -7.88 -10.83
N ALA A 223 -10.64 -8.21 -11.97
CA ALA A 223 -10.03 -8.14 -13.28
C ALA A 223 -10.92 -7.33 -14.22
N SER A 224 -10.30 -6.49 -15.05
CA SER A 224 -11.03 -5.65 -16.00
C SER A 224 -11.65 -6.40 -17.18
N SER A 225 -11.18 -7.61 -17.49
CA SER A 225 -11.74 -8.45 -18.56
C SER A 225 -11.71 -9.95 -18.22
N LYS A 226 -12.64 -10.68 -18.83
CA LYS A 226 -12.76 -12.14 -18.75
C LYS A 226 -11.75 -12.81 -19.68
N ILE A 227 -11.42 -14.08 -19.42
CA ILE A 227 -10.67 -14.91 -20.39
C ILE A 227 -11.36 -14.87 -21.76
N GLY A 228 -10.56 -14.67 -22.82
CA GLY A 228 -11.04 -14.50 -24.19
C GLY A 228 -11.56 -13.10 -24.54
N GLU A 229 -11.54 -12.14 -23.61
CA GLU A 229 -11.92 -10.74 -23.87
C GLU A 229 -10.74 -9.77 -23.66
N ASP A 230 -10.65 -8.79 -24.55
CA ASP A 230 -9.74 -7.65 -24.41
C ASP A 230 -10.21 -6.68 -23.34
N SER A 231 -9.27 -5.99 -22.68
CA SER A 231 -9.56 -4.74 -21.97
C SER A 231 -9.40 -3.58 -22.94
N LEU A 232 -10.24 -2.56 -22.80
CA LEU A 232 -10.36 -1.49 -23.79
C LEU A 232 -10.07 -0.13 -23.17
N SER A 233 -9.41 0.70 -23.97
CA SER A 233 -9.20 2.12 -23.66
C SER A 233 -10.52 2.91 -23.74
N HIS A 234 -10.63 4.00 -22.97
CA HIS A 234 -11.87 4.77 -22.90
C HIS A 234 -11.94 5.87 -23.95
N HIS A 235 -11.01 6.83 -23.89
CA HIS A 235 -11.01 7.99 -24.78
C HIS A 235 -9.60 8.45 -25.10
N GLY A 236 -9.44 8.99 -26.31
CA GLY A 236 -8.21 9.57 -26.82
C GLY A 236 -8.14 11.06 -26.56
N ASP A 237 -6.92 11.57 -26.50
CA ASP A 237 -6.64 12.99 -26.57
C ASP A 237 -5.97 13.32 -27.91
N PRO A 238 -6.67 14.02 -28.83
CA PRO A 238 -6.13 14.41 -30.12
C PRO A 238 -4.87 15.28 -30.04
N THR A 239 -4.65 16.00 -28.93
CA THR A 239 -3.50 16.90 -28.77
C THR A 239 -2.19 16.14 -28.56
N ILE A 240 -2.26 14.93 -28.02
CA ILE A 240 -1.12 14.03 -27.81
C ILE A 240 -1.15 12.75 -28.67
N GLY A 241 -2.27 12.53 -29.37
CA GLY A 241 -2.44 11.47 -30.37
C GLY A 241 -2.59 10.06 -29.79
N VAL A 242 -2.91 9.91 -28.51
CA VAL A 242 -2.98 8.62 -27.81
C VAL A 242 -4.17 8.54 -26.86
N TYR A 243 -4.50 7.32 -26.42
CA TYR A 243 -5.48 7.09 -25.36
C TYR A 243 -4.90 7.49 -23.99
N VAL A 244 -5.71 8.15 -23.16
CA VAL A 244 -5.28 8.72 -21.87
C VAL A 244 -5.67 7.88 -20.65
N ILE A 245 -6.61 6.95 -20.81
CA ILE A 245 -7.10 6.12 -19.70
C ILE A 245 -7.79 4.85 -20.21
N ASP A 246 -7.75 3.77 -19.43
CA ASP A 246 -8.53 2.55 -19.69
C ASP A 246 -9.94 2.59 -19.11
N ARG A 247 -10.89 1.87 -19.73
CA ARG A 247 -12.32 1.94 -19.37
C ARG A 247 -12.57 1.51 -17.95
N TYR A 248 -12.04 0.36 -17.55
CA TYR A 248 -12.25 -0.14 -16.20
C TYR A 248 -11.70 0.85 -15.17
N THR A 249 -10.45 1.29 -15.37
CA THR A 249 -9.82 2.28 -14.50
C THR A 249 -10.58 3.61 -14.45
N TYR A 250 -11.12 4.11 -15.58
CA TYR A 250 -11.97 5.30 -15.62
C TYR A 250 -13.19 5.18 -14.70
N TYR A 251 -13.95 4.09 -14.79
CA TYR A 251 -15.14 3.90 -13.94
C TYR A 251 -14.79 3.59 -12.48
N ALA A 252 -13.67 2.91 -12.22
CA ALA A 252 -13.15 2.75 -10.86
C ALA A 252 -12.81 4.11 -10.24
N LEU A 253 -12.16 5.00 -10.99
CA LEU A 253 -11.84 6.36 -10.54
C LEU A 253 -13.07 7.24 -10.37
N ASP A 254 -14.05 7.18 -11.27
CA ASP A 254 -15.32 7.89 -11.11
C ASP A 254 -16.04 7.50 -9.80
N PHE A 255 -15.94 6.23 -9.40
CA PHE A 255 -16.42 5.79 -8.09
C PHE A 255 -15.56 6.35 -6.96
N LEU A 256 -14.23 6.18 -7.04
CA LEU A 256 -13.29 6.61 -6.01
C LEU A 256 -13.35 8.13 -5.77
N GLU A 257 -13.52 8.95 -6.81
CA GLU A 257 -13.59 10.41 -6.68
C GLU A 257 -14.74 10.87 -5.76
N LYS A 258 -15.81 10.08 -5.64
CA LYS A 258 -16.97 10.35 -4.78
C LYS A 258 -16.78 9.87 -3.33
N ILE A 259 -15.64 9.26 -3.01
CA ILE A 259 -15.32 8.69 -1.70
C ILE A 259 -14.53 9.69 -0.85
N SER A 260 -14.92 9.82 0.41
CA SER A 260 -14.17 10.52 1.45
C SER A 260 -13.60 9.53 2.47
N LYS A 261 -12.69 9.98 3.34
CA LYS A 261 -12.02 9.13 4.34
C LYS A 261 -12.98 8.43 5.32
N GLY A 262 -14.13 9.05 5.61
CA GLY A 262 -15.18 8.48 6.46
C GLY A 262 -16.29 7.74 5.71
N SER A 263 -16.07 7.39 4.44
CA SER A 263 -17.09 6.74 3.62
C SER A 263 -17.39 5.33 4.10
N THR A 264 -18.68 4.97 4.06
CA THR A 264 -19.19 3.63 4.38
C THR A 264 -19.41 2.77 3.13
N LYS A 265 -18.91 3.21 1.97
CA LYS A 265 -19.01 2.45 0.72
C LYS A 265 -18.18 1.17 0.82
N THR A 266 -18.68 0.11 0.22
CA THR A 266 -18.15 -1.24 0.42
C THR A 266 -17.41 -1.76 -0.81
N MET A 267 -16.56 -2.77 -0.61
CA MET A 267 -15.90 -3.48 -1.71
C MET A 267 -16.93 -4.11 -2.65
N GLY A 268 -18.06 -4.60 -2.14
CA GLY A 268 -19.15 -5.14 -2.96
C GLY A 268 -19.70 -4.13 -3.97
N GLN A 269 -19.81 -2.85 -3.59
CA GLN A 269 -20.20 -1.77 -4.50
C GLN A 269 -19.08 -1.45 -5.51
N PHE A 270 -17.82 -1.44 -5.05
CA PHE A 270 -16.67 -1.19 -5.91
C PHE A 270 -16.49 -2.25 -7.00
N LEU A 271 -16.77 -3.52 -6.70
CA LEU A 271 -16.69 -4.61 -7.68
C LEU A 271 -17.72 -4.50 -8.82
N GLN A 272 -18.71 -3.61 -8.71
CA GLN A 272 -19.77 -3.41 -9.70
C GLN A 272 -19.64 -2.10 -10.50
N VAL A 273 -18.55 -1.34 -10.33
CA VAL A 273 -18.39 0.01 -10.91
C VAL A 273 -18.40 0.05 -12.43
N CYS A 274 -18.03 -1.06 -13.09
CA CYS A 274 -17.90 -1.11 -14.53
C CYS A 274 -18.66 -2.31 -15.11
N PRO A 275 -20.00 -2.22 -15.21
CA PRO A 275 -20.79 -3.26 -15.88
C PRO A 275 -20.40 -3.37 -17.37
N LYS A 276 -20.65 -4.54 -17.98
CA LYS A 276 -20.30 -4.82 -19.38
C LYS A 276 -20.74 -3.74 -20.38
N ARG A 277 -21.89 -3.11 -20.14
CA ARG A 277 -22.42 -2.03 -21.00
C ARG A 277 -21.48 -0.83 -21.14
N VAL A 278 -20.63 -0.54 -20.13
CA VAL A 278 -19.71 0.61 -20.15
C VAL A 278 -18.25 0.19 -20.29
N CYS A 279 -17.89 -0.95 -19.69
CA CYS A 279 -16.55 -1.53 -19.82
C CYS A 279 -16.31 -2.12 -21.21
N ILE A 280 -17.37 -2.60 -21.87
CA ILE A 280 -17.35 -3.35 -23.15
C ILE A 280 -16.66 -4.73 -23.00
N SER A 281 -15.78 -4.89 -22.03
CA SER A 281 -15.35 -6.15 -21.44
C SER A 281 -16.23 -6.56 -20.24
N THR A 282 -16.13 -7.83 -19.86
CA THR A 282 -16.77 -8.40 -18.68
C THR A 282 -15.79 -8.34 -17.51
N VAL A 283 -16.05 -7.45 -16.54
CA VAL A 283 -15.30 -7.42 -15.28
C VAL A 283 -15.62 -8.66 -14.46
N THR A 284 -14.59 -9.30 -13.92
CA THR A 284 -14.72 -10.50 -13.09
C THR A 284 -14.08 -10.27 -11.73
N SER A 285 -14.56 -10.98 -10.72
CA SER A 285 -14.03 -10.90 -9.36
C SER A 285 -13.91 -12.28 -8.75
N ARG A 286 -12.80 -12.55 -8.06
CA ARG A 286 -12.58 -13.79 -7.32
C ARG A 286 -12.75 -13.51 -5.83
N LYS A 287 -13.67 -14.24 -5.18
CA LYS A 287 -14.12 -14.00 -3.80
C LYS A 287 -13.94 -15.20 -2.87
N ASP A 288 -13.71 -16.40 -3.40
CA ASP A 288 -13.61 -17.67 -2.64
C ASP A 288 -12.44 -17.71 -1.66
N LEU A 289 -11.34 -17.02 -1.96
CA LEU A 289 -10.17 -16.93 -1.07
C LEU A 289 -10.32 -15.85 0.01
N PHE A 290 -11.37 -15.03 -0.03
CA PHE A 290 -11.57 -13.93 0.90
C PHE A 290 -12.68 -14.30 1.91
N PRO A 291 -12.38 -14.39 3.21
CA PRO A 291 -13.31 -14.95 4.19
C PRO A 291 -14.54 -14.05 4.44
N ALA A 292 -14.38 -12.74 4.29
CA ALA A 292 -15.46 -11.79 4.52
C ALA A 292 -16.30 -11.56 3.25
N LYS A 293 -17.58 -11.25 3.42
CA LYS A 293 -18.44 -10.86 2.29
C LYS A 293 -18.02 -9.46 1.81
N PRO A 294 -17.71 -9.23 0.52
CA PRO A 294 -17.30 -7.92 0.03
C PRO A 294 -18.32 -6.81 0.32
N GLU A 295 -19.61 -7.15 0.43
CA GLU A 295 -20.69 -6.22 0.75
C GLU A 295 -20.63 -5.69 2.19
N GLN A 296 -19.80 -6.28 3.06
CA GLN A 296 -19.60 -5.89 4.46
C GLN A 296 -18.21 -5.28 4.71
N VAL A 297 -17.30 -5.34 3.73
CA VAL A 297 -15.94 -4.80 3.85
C VAL A 297 -15.90 -3.38 3.31
N LEU A 298 -15.35 -2.45 4.07
CA LEU A 298 -15.27 -1.06 3.66
C LEU A 298 -14.23 -0.89 2.56
N LEU A 299 -14.50 -0.02 1.59
CA LEU A 299 -13.52 0.33 0.57
C LEU A 299 -12.27 0.98 1.20
N THR A 300 -12.46 1.74 2.27
CA THR A 300 -11.38 2.39 3.03
C THR A 300 -10.43 1.39 3.71
N ASP A 301 -10.82 0.12 3.85
CA ASP A 301 -9.93 -0.94 4.37
C ASP A 301 -8.77 -1.26 3.41
N PHE A 302 -8.89 -0.88 2.13
CA PHE A 302 -7.81 -1.06 1.13
C PHE A 302 -7.33 0.26 0.52
N PHE A 303 -8.23 1.23 0.31
CA PHE A 303 -7.89 2.46 -0.41
C PHE A 303 -7.60 3.67 0.48
N GLY A 304 -7.91 3.62 1.78
CA GLY A 304 -7.77 4.76 2.68
C GLY A 304 -6.93 4.48 3.91
N SER A 305 -6.58 5.53 4.65
CA SER A 305 -6.12 5.39 6.03
C SER A 305 -7.09 6.15 6.91
N VAL A 306 -7.92 5.41 7.65
CA VAL A 306 -8.75 6.02 8.68
C VAL A 306 -7.88 6.10 9.92
N ARG A 307 -7.55 7.31 10.33
CA ARG A 307 -6.97 7.58 11.65
C ARG A 307 -8.12 8.04 12.53
N ASN A 308 -8.54 7.20 13.47
CA ASN A 308 -9.41 7.65 14.54
C ASN A 308 -8.61 8.57 15.45
N VAL A 309 -8.89 9.87 15.39
CA VAL A 309 -8.34 10.84 16.34
C VAL A 309 -9.34 10.98 17.48
N GLU A 310 -9.14 10.21 18.55
CA GLU A 310 -9.87 10.40 19.80
C GLU A 310 -9.14 11.44 20.65
N LEU A 311 -9.77 12.60 20.86
CA LEU A 311 -9.25 13.63 21.76
C LEU A 311 -9.49 13.21 23.20
N THR A 312 -8.45 12.73 23.88
CA THR A 312 -8.52 12.46 25.31
C THR A 312 -8.64 13.78 26.10
N LYS A 313 -9.60 13.84 27.03
CA LYS A 313 -9.71 14.92 28.03
C LYS A 313 -8.95 14.60 29.31
N SER A 314 -8.44 13.38 29.45
CA SER A 314 -7.66 12.91 30.59
C SER A 314 -6.17 13.03 30.28
N ILE A 315 -5.43 13.59 31.24
CA ILE A 315 -3.97 13.62 31.23
C ILE A 315 -3.49 12.19 31.46
N VAL A 316 -2.70 11.66 30.53
CA VAL A 316 -2.05 10.36 30.68
C VAL A 316 -0.65 10.62 31.24
N ASP A 317 -0.43 10.21 32.49
CA ASP A 317 0.91 10.26 33.10
C ASP A 317 1.76 9.13 32.51
N LEU A 318 2.71 9.51 31.66
CA LEU A 318 3.66 8.55 31.10
C LEU A 318 4.69 8.14 32.17
N PRO A 319 5.07 6.85 32.24
CA PRO A 319 6.12 6.42 33.14
C PRO A 319 7.42 7.16 32.82
N PRO A 320 8.24 7.49 33.84
CA PRO A 320 9.48 8.22 33.64
C PRO A 320 10.38 7.41 32.69
N VAL A 321 10.80 8.07 31.59
CA VAL A 321 11.75 7.50 30.64
C VAL A 321 12.99 7.09 31.42
N LYS A 322 13.31 5.78 31.43
CA LYS A 322 14.56 5.29 32.01
C LYS A 322 15.69 5.97 31.26
N LYS A 323 16.40 6.87 31.94
CA LYS A 323 17.70 7.35 31.46
C LYS A 323 18.62 6.15 31.43
N GLU A 324 18.91 5.63 30.24
CA GLU A 324 20.09 4.82 30.06
C GLU A 324 21.29 5.69 30.43
N ASN A 325 22.00 5.29 31.48
CA ASN A 325 23.27 5.90 31.85
C ASN A 325 24.30 5.52 30.79
N ASN A 326 24.32 6.28 29.69
CA ASN A 326 25.48 6.30 28.80
C ASN A 326 26.59 7.03 29.54
N THR A 327 27.43 6.25 30.23
CA THR A 327 28.75 6.69 30.68
C THR A 327 29.57 7.02 29.43
N ILE A 328 29.45 8.26 28.96
CA ILE A 328 30.36 8.84 27.99
C ILE A 328 31.68 9.02 28.75
N MET A 329 32.66 8.17 28.44
CA MET A 329 34.05 8.45 28.80
C MET A 329 34.43 9.78 28.13
N ASN A 330 34.71 10.78 28.96
CA ASN A 330 35.34 12.02 28.53
C ASN A 330 36.76 11.70 28.07
N ASP A 331 37.00 11.70 26.75
CA ASP A 331 38.33 11.97 26.23
C ASP A 331 38.34 13.40 25.68
N VAL A 332 39.19 14.21 26.29
CA VAL A 332 39.37 15.63 26.00
C VAL A 332 40.54 15.77 25.05
N SER A 333 40.37 16.64 24.06
CA SER A 333 41.38 17.25 23.17
C SER A 333 41.76 16.46 21.90
N THR A 334 41.20 16.90 20.77
CA THR A 334 41.99 17.42 19.63
C THR A 334 41.07 18.29 18.76
N GLU A 335 41.51 19.49 18.42
CA GLU A 335 40.82 20.41 17.51
C GLU A 335 40.49 19.74 16.16
N PRO A 336 39.37 20.11 15.51
CA PRO A 336 39.04 19.57 14.19
C PRO A 336 40.01 20.13 13.13
N LYS A 337 40.97 19.30 12.70
CA LYS A 337 41.74 19.54 11.47
C LYS A 337 40.85 19.25 10.27
N TRP A 338 40.43 20.30 9.58
CA TRP A 338 39.83 20.20 8.26
C TRP A 338 40.94 19.99 7.22
N THR A 339 40.83 18.94 6.42
CA THR A 339 41.67 18.73 5.23
C THR A 339 40.80 18.74 3.97
N TYR A 340 41.24 19.52 2.99
CA TYR A 340 40.62 19.62 1.67
C TYR A 340 40.84 18.31 0.90
N VAL A 341 39.80 17.77 0.27
CA VAL A 341 39.90 16.61 -0.63
C VAL A 341 39.89 17.15 -2.05
N GLU A 342 40.94 16.85 -2.83
CA GLU A 342 41.02 17.27 -4.23
C GLU A 342 39.97 16.57 -5.09
N GLN A 343 39.41 17.34 -6.03
CA GLN A 343 38.36 16.93 -6.96
C GLN A 343 38.93 15.92 -7.97
N VAL A 344 38.36 14.72 -8.03
CA VAL A 344 38.73 13.70 -9.00
C VAL A 344 38.31 14.16 -10.40
N SER A 345 39.28 14.45 -11.26
CA SER A 345 39.08 14.70 -12.68
C SER A 345 38.86 13.37 -13.41
N PHE A 346 37.67 13.16 -13.97
CA PHE A 346 37.42 12.07 -14.91
C PHE A 346 37.93 12.47 -16.29
N LEU A 347 38.92 11.73 -16.78
CA LEU A 347 39.23 11.58 -18.20
C LEU A 347 38.77 10.19 -18.64
#